data_AF-A0A7U9X7R2-F1
#
_entry.id   AF-A0A7U9X7R2-F1
#
_cell.length_a   1.000
_cell.length_b   1.000
_cell.length_c   1.000
_cell.angle_alpha   90.00
_cell.angle_beta   90.00
_cell.angle_gamma   90.00
#
_symmetry.space_group_name_H-M   'P 1'
#
loop_
_entity.id
_entity.type
_entity.pdbx_description
1 polymer ?
#
loop_
_entity_poly.entity_id
_entity_poly.type
_entity_poly.pdbx_seq_one_letter_code
_entity_poly.pdbx_strand_id
1 'polypeptide(L)'
;MHTPDEPQKYLKKNFYGSYSFSGVPFLDARCTLESDNLILYGHNMRNGTMFAGLRGYREQAFCKSHPVIEFETAEECGYYSVFAVMTGNTDNSWYRFIDTETPEEYEKYIGKAKAASLYETGITPEYGEQILTLSTCTGLARDSRLLVLAVKKEY
;
A
#
# COMPACT_ATOMS: atom_id res chain seq x y z
N MET A 1 12.11 -0.09 -5.96
CA MET A 1 12.35 -1.31 -6.78
C MET A 1 11.14 -1.57 -7.65
N HIS A 2 11.31 -1.52 -8.98
CA HIS A 2 10.21 -1.69 -9.94
C HIS A 2 10.72 -2.48 -11.15
N THR A 3 10.13 -3.65 -11.43
CA THR A 3 10.53 -4.55 -12.53
C THR A 3 9.30 -5.08 -13.26
N PRO A 4 8.76 -4.30 -14.24
CA PRO A 4 7.54 -4.66 -14.97
C PRO A 4 7.57 -6.05 -15.60
N ASP A 5 8.69 -6.43 -16.20
CA ASP A 5 8.84 -7.72 -16.90
C ASP A 5 9.04 -8.92 -15.95
N GLU A 6 9.39 -8.66 -14.69
CA GLU A 6 9.58 -9.67 -13.65
C GLU A 6 8.88 -9.26 -12.34
N PRO A 7 7.53 -9.30 -12.27
CA PRO A 7 6.76 -8.68 -11.18
C PRO A 7 7.08 -9.21 -9.78
N GLN A 8 7.64 -10.43 -9.68
CA GLN A 8 7.96 -11.08 -8.40
C GLN A 8 9.47 -11.09 -8.09
N LYS A 9 10.30 -10.41 -8.89
CA LYS A 9 11.77 -10.43 -8.78
C LYS A 9 12.28 -10.10 -7.39
N TYR A 10 11.72 -9.07 -6.75
CA TYR A 10 12.16 -8.59 -5.45
C TYR A 10 11.47 -9.26 -4.25
N LEU A 11 10.59 -10.24 -4.50
CA LEU A 11 9.99 -11.03 -3.43
C LEU A 11 11.02 -11.83 -2.64
N LYS A 12 12.12 -12.26 -3.27
CA LYS A 12 13.21 -13.03 -2.65
C LYS A 12 14.60 -12.52 -3.02
N LYS A 13 14.72 -11.22 -3.33
CA LYS A 13 15.99 -10.57 -3.63
C LYS A 13 16.19 -9.35 -2.74
N ASN A 14 17.43 -9.14 -2.30
CA ASN A 14 17.81 -7.90 -1.63
C ASN A 14 17.97 -6.77 -2.65
N PHE A 15 18.29 -5.57 -2.14
CA PHE A 15 18.53 -4.37 -2.96
C PHE A 15 19.59 -4.60 -4.06
N TYR A 16 20.66 -5.34 -3.75
CA TYR A 16 21.73 -5.68 -4.70
C TYR A 16 21.37 -6.82 -5.67
N GLY A 17 20.14 -7.33 -5.65
CA GLY A 17 19.66 -8.40 -6.54
C GLY A 17 20.10 -9.81 -6.16
N SER A 18 20.83 -9.99 -5.06
CA SER A 18 21.18 -11.30 -4.52
C SER A 18 20.01 -11.91 -3.76
N TYR A 19 20.01 -13.24 -3.59
CA TYR A 19 18.97 -13.92 -2.83
C TYR A 19 18.85 -13.36 -1.40
N SER A 20 17.62 -13.11 -0.97
CA SER A 20 17.28 -12.80 0.41
C SER A 20 15.89 -13.32 0.71
N PHE A 21 15.74 -14.09 1.79
CA PHE A 21 14.44 -14.60 2.20
C PHE A 21 13.43 -13.48 2.49
N SER A 22 13.90 -12.34 3.03
CA SER A 22 13.04 -11.20 3.36
C SER A 22 12.64 -10.35 2.15
N GLY A 23 13.29 -10.55 0.99
CA GLY A 23 13.16 -9.64 -0.14
C GLY A 23 13.43 -8.19 0.23
N VAL A 24 12.84 -7.28 -0.54
CA VAL A 24 12.69 -5.84 -0.25
C VAL A 24 11.31 -5.37 -0.71
N PRO A 25 10.77 -4.26 -0.16
CA PRO A 25 9.54 -3.68 -0.70
C PRO A 25 9.69 -3.33 -2.18
N PHE A 26 8.65 -3.60 -2.96
CA PHE A 26 8.64 -3.38 -4.41
C PHE A 26 7.29 -2.91 -4.91
N LEU A 27 7.32 -2.09 -5.97
CA LEU A 27 6.15 -1.54 -6.64
C LEU A 27 5.52 -2.59 -7.57
N ASP A 28 4.19 -2.63 -7.62
CA ASP A 28 3.44 -3.44 -8.58
C ASP A 28 3.89 -3.12 -10.01
N ALA A 29 4.14 -4.17 -10.80
CA ALA A 29 4.62 -4.08 -12.17
C ALA A 29 3.69 -3.31 -13.12
N ARG A 30 2.42 -3.16 -12.76
CA ARG A 30 1.41 -2.43 -13.55
C ARG A 30 1.44 -0.92 -13.28
N CYS A 31 2.02 -0.48 -12.18
CA CYS A 31 2.04 0.94 -11.82
C CYS A 31 3.12 1.67 -12.62
N THR A 32 2.84 2.92 -12.94
CA THR A 32 3.88 3.95 -13.16
C THR A 32 3.93 4.86 -11.94
N LEU A 33 4.94 5.73 -11.82
CA LEU A 33 4.99 6.68 -10.71
C LEU A 33 3.84 7.70 -10.76
N GLU A 34 3.23 7.88 -11.93
CA GLU A 34 2.06 8.74 -12.15
C GLU A 34 0.73 8.03 -11.92
N SER A 35 0.73 6.73 -11.58
CA SER A 35 -0.53 6.00 -11.43
C SER A 35 -1.36 6.52 -10.27
N ASP A 36 -2.70 6.47 -10.39
CA ASP A 36 -3.62 6.94 -9.34
C ASP A 36 -3.42 6.20 -8.02
N ASN A 37 -3.03 4.93 -8.07
CA ASN A 37 -2.75 4.10 -6.91
C ASN A 37 -1.43 3.33 -7.06
N LEU A 38 -0.43 3.75 -6.29
CA LEU A 38 0.86 3.05 -6.18
C LEU A 38 0.74 1.91 -5.18
N ILE A 39 0.82 0.66 -5.67
CA ILE A 39 0.73 -0.52 -4.80
C ILE A 39 2.13 -1.07 -4.51
N LEU A 40 2.55 -1.00 -3.25
CA LEU A 40 3.77 -1.63 -2.79
C LEU A 40 3.49 -2.91 -2.02
N TYR A 41 4.27 -3.94 -2.33
CA TYR A 41 4.26 -5.21 -1.63
C TYR A 41 5.50 -5.33 -0.75
N GLY A 42 5.32 -5.90 0.44
CA GLY A 42 6.44 -6.19 1.34
C GLY A 42 6.13 -7.34 2.28
N HIS A 43 7.17 -8.08 2.68
CA HIS A 43 7.02 -9.19 3.60
C HIS A 43 6.70 -8.72 5.02
N ASN A 44 5.86 -9.49 5.70
CA ASN A 44 5.57 -9.32 7.11
C ASN A 44 6.49 -10.23 7.95
N MET A 45 7.72 -9.78 8.18
CA MET A 45 8.76 -10.61 8.78
C MET A 45 8.58 -10.76 10.31
N ARG A 46 8.86 -11.97 10.84
CA ARG A 46 8.75 -12.25 12.29
C ARG A 46 9.77 -11.48 13.14
N ASN A 47 10.89 -11.09 12.57
CA ASN A 47 11.93 -10.29 13.23
C ASN A 47 11.65 -8.77 13.18
N GLY A 48 10.47 -8.35 12.74
CA GLY A 48 10.05 -6.94 12.75
C GLY A 48 10.50 -6.12 11.56
N THR A 49 11.19 -6.69 10.57
CA THR A 49 11.66 -5.93 9.40
C THR A 49 10.64 -5.87 8.26
N MET A 50 10.95 -5.08 7.23
CA MET A 50 10.12 -4.87 6.03
C MET A 50 8.75 -4.28 6.41
N PHE A 51 7.65 -4.93 6.04
CA PHE A 51 6.29 -4.44 6.31
C PHE A 51 5.70 -5.01 7.61
N ALA A 52 6.53 -5.59 8.49
CA ALA A 52 6.04 -6.09 9.78
C ALA A 52 5.40 -5.01 10.66
N GLY A 53 5.92 -3.77 10.59
CA GLY A 53 5.36 -2.62 11.29
C GLY A 53 3.92 -2.29 10.90
N LEU A 54 3.48 -2.68 9.69
CA LEU A 54 2.11 -2.41 9.24
C LEU A 54 1.05 -3.08 10.13
N ARG A 55 1.38 -4.16 10.85
CA ARG A 55 0.46 -4.80 11.80
C ARG A 55 -0.09 -3.84 12.86
N GLY A 56 0.70 -2.82 13.23
CA GLY A 56 0.30 -1.81 14.20
C GLY A 56 -0.96 -1.07 13.77
N TYR A 57 -1.14 -0.82 12.47
CA TYR A 57 -2.31 -0.15 11.91
C TYR A 57 -3.63 -0.91 12.06
N ARG A 58 -3.64 -2.12 12.62
CA ARG A 58 -4.91 -2.74 13.05
C ARG A 58 -5.55 -1.99 14.23
N GLU A 59 -4.72 -1.33 15.02
CA GLU A 59 -5.13 -0.55 16.19
C GLU A 59 -5.24 0.92 15.81
N GLN A 60 -6.43 1.51 15.97
CA GLN A 60 -6.67 2.92 15.62
C GLN A 60 -5.71 3.88 16.34
N ALA A 61 -5.31 3.56 17.58
CA ALA A 61 -4.36 4.37 18.35
C ALA A 61 -2.97 4.44 17.69
N PHE A 62 -2.52 3.35 17.08
CA PHE A 62 -1.25 3.33 16.34
C PHE A 62 -1.32 4.25 15.13
N CYS A 63 -2.42 4.20 14.38
CA CYS A 63 -2.65 5.07 13.22
C CYS A 63 -2.72 6.54 13.60
N LYS A 64 -3.34 6.89 14.74
CA LYS A 64 -3.35 8.27 15.26
C LYS A 64 -1.95 8.77 15.62
N SER A 65 -1.09 7.88 16.11
CA SER A 65 0.30 8.21 16.48
C SER A 65 1.25 8.21 15.28
N HIS A 66 0.89 7.51 14.20
CA HIS A 66 1.66 7.41 12.96
C HIS A 66 0.72 7.63 11.76
N PRO A 67 0.17 8.84 11.57
CA PRO A 67 -0.85 9.08 10.56
C PRO A 67 -0.28 9.25 9.15
N VAL A 68 1.03 9.49 9.03
CA VAL A 68 1.71 9.85 7.78
C VAL A 68 2.73 8.79 7.40
N ILE A 69 2.76 8.46 6.11
CA ILE A 69 3.76 7.63 5.45
C ILE A 69 4.57 8.53 4.53
N GLU A 70 5.89 8.48 4.67
CA GLU A 70 6.82 9.11 3.74
C GLU A 70 7.17 8.13 2.62
N PHE A 71 7.12 8.59 1.37
CA PHE A 71 7.48 7.82 0.19
C PHE A 71 8.36 8.67 -0.73
N GLU A 72 9.59 8.21 -0.92
CA GLU A 72 10.62 8.94 -1.67
C GLU A 72 10.97 8.19 -2.97
N THR A 73 11.04 8.96 -4.06
CA THR A 73 11.56 8.56 -5.35
C THR A 73 12.85 9.33 -5.64
N ALA A 74 13.49 9.06 -6.79
CA ALA A 74 14.65 9.85 -7.19
C ALA A 74 14.31 11.32 -7.51
N GLU A 75 13.02 11.62 -7.74
CA GLU A 75 12.55 12.93 -8.22
C GLU A 75 11.85 13.73 -7.13
N GLU A 76 11.14 13.06 -6.22
CA GLU A 76 10.36 13.71 -5.17
C GLU A 76 10.29 12.91 -3.87
N CYS A 77 10.10 13.63 -2.76
CA CYS A 77 9.67 13.07 -1.49
C CYS A 77 8.20 13.47 -1.26
N GLY A 78 7.32 12.49 -1.15
CA GLY A 78 5.89 12.67 -0.94
C GLY A 78 5.44 12.18 0.45
N TYR A 79 4.49 12.91 1.05
CA TYR A 79 3.88 12.54 2.33
C TYR A 79 2.44 12.11 2.10
N TYR A 80 2.07 10.94 2.63
CA TYR A 80 0.77 10.32 2.42
C TYR A 80 0.07 10.13 3.76
N SER A 81 -1.14 10.66 3.90
CA SER A 81 -1.95 10.52 5.12
C SER A 81 -2.83 9.27 5.04
N VAL A 82 -2.74 8.39 6.04
CA VAL A 82 -3.50 7.14 6.08
C VAL A 82 -5.00 7.44 6.21
N PHE A 83 -5.77 7.02 5.21
CA PHE A 83 -7.23 7.26 5.17
C PHE A 83 -8.04 5.98 5.42
N ALA A 84 -7.50 4.80 5.13
CA ALA A 84 -8.19 3.54 5.37
C ALA A 84 -7.21 2.39 5.67
N VAL A 85 -7.63 1.45 6.51
CA VAL A 85 -6.88 0.23 6.79
C VAL A 85 -7.84 -0.94 6.71
N MET A 86 -7.57 -1.91 5.84
CA MET A 86 -8.48 -3.02 5.61
C MET A 86 -7.76 -4.38 5.59
N THR A 87 -8.52 -5.42 5.88
CA THR A 87 -8.07 -6.81 5.68
C THR A 87 -8.74 -7.40 4.45
N GLY A 88 -7.98 -8.14 3.66
CA GLY A 88 -8.48 -8.81 2.45
C GLY A 88 -7.75 -10.11 2.18
N ASN A 89 -7.84 -10.57 0.94
CA ASN A 89 -7.05 -11.67 0.40
C ASN A 89 -6.36 -11.22 -0.90
N THR A 90 -5.60 -12.11 -1.54
CA THR A 90 -4.90 -11.81 -2.80
C THR A 90 -5.81 -11.45 -3.98
N ASP A 91 -7.10 -11.81 -3.93
CA ASP A 91 -8.05 -11.59 -5.01
C ASP A 91 -8.93 -10.35 -4.78
N ASN A 92 -8.67 -9.60 -3.70
CA ASN A 92 -9.41 -8.40 -3.33
C ASN A 92 -9.50 -7.42 -4.50
N SER A 93 -10.70 -6.91 -4.79
CA SER A 93 -10.94 -6.00 -5.91
C SER A 93 -10.13 -4.71 -5.86
N TRP A 94 -9.65 -4.30 -4.68
CA TRP A 94 -8.77 -3.15 -4.51
C TRP A 94 -7.51 -3.23 -5.38
N TYR A 95 -6.94 -4.43 -5.58
CA TYR A 95 -5.74 -4.59 -6.43
C TYR A 95 -5.98 -4.32 -7.93
N ARG A 96 -7.24 -4.09 -8.33
CA ARG A 96 -7.61 -3.65 -9.68
C ARG A 96 -7.62 -2.12 -9.83
N PHE A 97 -7.61 -1.38 -8.72
CA PHE A 97 -7.44 0.07 -8.74
C PHE A 97 -5.97 0.41 -8.92
N ILE A 98 -5.58 0.72 -10.15
CA ILE A 98 -4.24 1.22 -10.50
C ILE A 98 -4.40 2.63 -11.05
N ASP A 99 -5.20 2.77 -12.10
CA ASP A 99 -5.58 4.02 -12.75
C ASP A 99 -7.10 4.00 -12.96
N THR A 100 -7.71 5.18 -12.94
CA THR A 100 -9.15 5.38 -13.16
C THR A 100 -9.39 6.38 -14.26
N GLU A 101 -10.37 6.10 -15.11
CA GLU A 101 -10.68 6.99 -16.24
C GLU A 101 -11.60 8.14 -15.83
N THR A 102 -12.41 7.95 -14.78
CA THR A 102 -13.41 8.93 -14.36
C THR A 102 -13.44 9.14 -12.85
N PRO A 103 -13.86 10.33 -12.39
CA PRO A 103 -14.07 10.62 -10.97
C PRO A 103 -14.98 9.61 -10.27
N GLU A 104 -16.05 9.15 -10.95
CA GLU A 104 -17.02 8.22 -10.36
C GLU A 104 -16.41 6.83 -10.11
N GLU A 105 -15.48 6.38 -10.96
CA GLU A 105 -14.75 5.14 -10.75
C GLU A 105 -13.83 5.23 -9.53
N TYR A 106 -13.07 6.33 -9.44
CA TYR A 106 -12.20 6.62 -8.31
C TYR A 106 -12.99 6.67 -6.99
N GLU A 107 -14.04 7.49 -6.94
CA GLU A 107 -14.90 7.64 -5.76
C GLU A 107 -15.52 6.30 -5.33
N LYS A 108 -15.88 5.44 -6.29
CA LYS A 108 -16.39 4.10 -6.00
C LYS A 108 -15.33 3.21 -5.33
N TYR A 109 -14.06 3.29 -5.74
CA TYR A 109 -12.98 2.57 -5.05
C TYR A 109 -12.76 3.13 -3.65
N ILE A 110 -12.67 4.45 -3.51
CA ILE A 110 -12.49 5.11 -2.21
C ILE A 110 -13.63 4.78 -1.25
N GLY A 111 -14.89 4.87 -1.71
CA GLY A 111 -16.06 4.54 -0.90
C GLY A 111 -16.05 3.09 -0.42
N LYS A 112 -15.66 2.14 -1.28
CA LYS A 112 -15.50 0.72 -0.89
C LYS A 112 -14.39 0.54 0.14
N ALA A 113 -13.24 1.19 -0.04
CA ALA A 113 -12.13 1.11 0.89
C ALA A 113 -12.49 1.67 2.27
N LYS A 114 -13.15 2.84 2.31
CA LYS A 114 -13.63 3.44 3.57
C LYS A 114 -14.64 2.54 4.27
N ALA A 115 -15.62 2.00 3.53
CA ALA A 115 -16.61 1.08 4.08
C ALA A 115 -16.00 -0.24 4.60
N ALA A 116 -14.88 -0.69 4.01
CA ALA A 116 -14.14 -1.87 4.44
C ALA A 116 -13.05 -1.56 5.50
N SER A 117 -12.85 -0.29 5.85
CA SER A 117 -11.81 0.11 6.79
C SER A 117 -12.15 -0.40 8.20
N LEU A 118 -11.12 -0.81 8.95
CA LEU A 118 -11.24 -1.27 10.34
C LEU A 118 -11.74 -0.16 11.27
N TYR A 119 -11.49 1.10 10.89
CA TYR A 119 -11.93 2.28 11.62
C TYR A 119 -11.96 3.50 10.69
N GLU A 120 -12.68 4.53 11.13
CA GLU A 120 -12.71 5.83 10.47
C GLU A 120 -11.49 6.69 10.83
N THR A 121 -10.96 7.38 9.83
CA THR A 121 -9.84 8.33 9.94
C THR A 121 -10.29 9.78 9.79
N GLY A 122 -11.47 10.01 9.18
CA GLY A 122 -11.97 11.33 8.80
C GLY A 122 -11.39 11.87 7.48
N ILE A 123 -10.48 11.15 6.83
CA ILE A 123 -9.88 11.55 5.56
C ILE A 123 -10.66 10.88 4.41
N THR A 124 -11.00 11.66 3.40
CA THR A 124 -11.61 11.17 2.16
C THR A 124 -10.78 11.69 0.99
N PRO A 125 -10.09 10.79 0.27
CA PRO A 125 -9.40 11.17 -0.95
C PRO A 125 -10.37 11.69 -2.02
N GLU A 126 -9.96 12.72 -2.74
CA GLU A 126 -10.67 13.28 -3.89
C GLU A 126 -10.03 12.82 -5.21
N TYR A 127 -10.80 12.82 -6.30
CA TYR A 127 -10.28 12.42 -7.62
C TYR A 127 -9.07 13.27 -8.02
N GLY A 128 -8.02 12.61 -8.51
CA GLY A 128 -6.73 13.22 -8.83
C GLY A 128 -5.73 13.23 -7.66
N GLU A 129 -6.16 12.95 -6.42
CA GLU A 129 -5.21 12.72 -5.33
C GLU A 129 -4.62 11.31 -5.43
N GLN A 130 -3.29 11.20 -5.52
CA GLN A 130 -2.63 9.91 -5.63
C GLN A 130 -2.75 9.10 -4.33
N ILE A 131 -3.01 7.81 -4.48
CA ILE A 131 -3.07 6.83 -3.40
C ILE A 131 -1.78 6.02 -3.33
N LEU A 132 -1.36 5.71 -2.11
CA LEU A 132 -0.31 4.76 -1.78
C LEU A 132 -0.92 3.58 -1.02
N THR A 133 -0.85 2.40 -1.61
CA THR A 133 -1.28 1.15 -0.99
C THR A 133 -0.07 0.36 -0.50
N LEU A 134 0.02 0.12 0.81
CA LEU A 134 0.99 -0.80 1.38
C LEU A 134 0.33 -2.15 1.69
N SER A 135 0.80 -3.20 1.00
CA SER A 135 0.21 -4.53 1.03
C SER A 135 1.16 -5.54 1.66
N THR A 136 0.69 -6.22 2.71
CA THR A 136 1.46 -7.28 3.36
C THR A 136 0.60 -8.46 3.79
N CYS A 137 1.22 -9.61 4.07
CA CYS A 137 0.51 -10.78 4.58
C CYS A 137 0.06 -10.54 6.03
N THR A 138 -1.12 -10.98 6.43
CA THR A 138 -1.56 -10.83 7.84
C THR A 138 -0.82 -11.74 8.81
N GLY A 139 -0.23 -12.83 8.30
CA GLY A 139 0.36 -13.91 9.09
C GLY A 139 -0.65 -14.91 9.64
N LEU A 140 -1.96 -14.76 9.35
CA LEU A 140 -3.02 -15.67 9.78
C LEU A 140 -3.26 -16.79 8.77
N ALA A 141 -3.45 -16.42 7.51
CA ALA A 141 -3.59 -17.32 6.37
C ALA A 141 -2.67 -16.87 5.23
N ARG A 142 -2.32 -17.78 4.33
CA ARG A 142 -1.34 -17.55 3.26
C ARG A 142 -1.78 -16.45 2.28
N ASP A 143 -3.07 -16.41 1.99
CA ASP A 143 -3.73 -15.47 1.09
C ASP A 143 -4.19 -14.20 1.79
N SER A 144 -4.33 -14.22 3.12
CA SER A 144 -4.81 -13.07 3.88
C SER A 144 -3.82 -11.89 3.83
N ARG A 145 -4.36 -10.70 3.57
CA ARG A 145 -3.61 -9.45 3.39
C ARG A 145 -4.09 -8.37 4.35
N LEU A 146 -3.14 -7.57 4.82
CA LEU A 146 -3.37 -6.28 5.45
C LEU A 146 -3.00 -5.20 4.43
N LEU A 147 -3.91 -4.26 4.23
CA LEU A 147 -3.78 -3.14 3.32
C LEU A 147 -3.86 -1.85 4.12
N VAL A 148 -2.81 -1.05 4.06
CA VAL A 148 -2.77 0.31 4.61
C VAL A 148 -2.81 1.27 3.43
N LEU A 149 -3.85 2.10 3.37
CA LEU A 149 -4.12 3.00 2.27
C LEU A 149 -3.92 4.43 2.74
N ALA A 150 -3.11 5.18 2.00
CA ALA A 150 -2.78 6.56 2.30
C ALA A 150 -2.92 7.43 1.05
N VAL A 151 -3.26 8.70 1.23
CA VAL A 151 -3.46 9.66 0.14
C VAL A 151 -2.40 10.74 0.22
N LYS A 152 -1.81 11.11 -0.93
CA LYS A 152 -0.77 12.14 -1.03
C LYS A 152 -1.34 13.46 -0.51
N LYS A 153 -0.55 14.18 0.28
CA LYS A 153 -0.87 15.53 0.74
C LYS A 153 0.28 16.46 0.42
N GLU A 154 -0.04 17.63 -0.11
CA GLU A 154 0.90 18.73 -0.22
C GLU A 154 0.96 19.42 1.15
N TYR A 155 2.17 19.60 1.68
CA TYR A 155 2.44 20.31 2.93
C TYR A 155 3.27 21.55 2.64
#